data_AF-A0A3D5WLN0-F1
#
_entry.id   AF-A0A3D5WLN0-F1
#
_cell.length_a   1.000
_cell.length_b   1.000
_cell.length_c   1.000
_cell.angle_alpha   90.00
_cell.angle_beta   90.00
_cell.angle_gamma   90.00
#
_symmetry.space_group_name_H-M   'P 1'
#
loop_
_entity.id
_entity.type
_entity.pdbx_description
1 polymer ?
#
loop_
_entity_poly.entity_id
_entity_poly.type
_entity_poly.pdbx_seq_one_letter_code
_entity_poly.pdbx_strand_id
1 'polypeptide(L)'
;INDLFYITEILITDYSSNIFEYSLMRKPMLFFAFDKIQYSFSRGFHRDYEEAAPGKVCYTFAQIMDALEQKDYEYEKVEQYVDKHFDYIDSHASDRVIDWILLGNIPEDIQKKLRHIEKVNQRLPLLNFSALEEEERS
;
A
#
# COMPACT_ATOMS: atom_id res chain seq x y z
N ILE A 1 9.12 -15.30 6.86
CA ILE A 1 9.76 -14.53 5.76
C ILE A 1 10.64 -13.42 6.32
N ASN A 2 10.21 -12.73 7.38
CA ASN A 2 10.97 -11.64 8.04
C ASN A 2 12.42 -11.99 8.36
N ASP A 3 12.68 -13.20 8.86
CA ASP A 3 14.06 -13.63 9.17
C ASP A 3 14.98 -13.60 7.94
N LEU A 4 14.43 -13.90 6.76
CA LEU A 4 15.17 -13.84 5.51
C LEU A 4 15.46 -12.40 5.10
N PHE A 5 14.56 -11.45 5.38
CA PHE A 5 14.78 -10.04 5.04
C PHE A 5 16.01 -9.46 5.74
N TYR A 6 16.33 -9.91 6.95
CA TYR A 6 17.53 -9.44 7.67
C TYR A 6 18.83 -9.82 6.97
N ILE A 7 18.87 -10.96 6.27
CA ILE A 7 20.06 -11.45 5.55
C ILE A 7 20.04 -11.15 4.05
N THR A 8 18.94 -10.59 3.54
CA THR A 8 18.78 -10.22 2.12
C THR A 8 19.29 -8.80 1.89
N GLU A 9 20.13 -8.62 0.88
CA GLU A 9 20.65 -7.29 0.48
C GLU A 9 19.83 -6.63 -0.62
N ILE A 10 19.20 -7.43 -1.49
CA ILE A 10 18.35 -6.95 -2.59
C ILE A 10 17.14 -7.88 -2.69
N LEU A 11 15.93 -7.31 -2.72
CA LEU A 11 14.71 -8.06 -3.01
C LEU A 11 14.38 -7.97 -4.50
N ILE A 12 14.23 -9.11 -5.16
CA ILE A 12 13.66 -9.17 -6.51
C ILE A 12 12.25 -9.75 -6.36
N THR A 13 11.24 -9.02 -6.79
CA THR A 13 9.83 -9.38 -6.61
C THR A 13 8.99 -8.91 -7.80
N ASP A 14 7.73 -9.30 -7.84
CA ASP A 14 6.76 -8.90 -8.85
C ASP A 14 5.62 -8.11 -8.18
N TYR A 15 4.38 -8.62 -8.21
CA TYR A 15 3.18 -8.01 -7.67
C TYR A 15 2.90 -8.38 -6.20
N SER A 16 3.91 -8.90 -5.48
CA SER A 16 3.77 -9.34 -4.10
C SER A 16 3.71 -8.17 -3.11
N SER A 17 2.92 -8.33 -2.05
CA SER A 17 2.80 -7.34 -0.97
C SER A 17 4.00 -7.36 0.00
N ASN A 18 4.99 -8.23 -0.21
CA ASN A 18 6.23 -8.24 0.57
C ASN A 18 7.01 -6.91 0.49
N ILE A 19 6.70 -6.07 -0.49
CA ILE A 19 7.28 -4.74 -0.68
C ILE A 19 7.00 -3.82 0.50
N PHE A 20 5.85 -3.95 1.16
CA PHE A 20 5.50 -3.11 2.30
C PHE A 20 6.49 -3.38 3.44
N GLU A 21 6.62 -4.64 3.83
CA GLU A 21 7.51 -5.05 4.92
C GLU A 21 8.98 -4.83 4.59
N TYR A 22 9.42 -5.17 3.36
CA TYR A 22 10.81 -5.02 2.97
C TYR A 22 11.23 -3.55 2.81
N SER A 23 10.32 -2.65 2.42
CA SER A 23 10.61 -1.22 2.33
C SER A 23 11.07 -0.63 3.67
N LEU A 24 10.59 -1.17 4.80
CA LEU A 24 11.03 -0.76 6.14
C LEU A 24 12.49 -1.11 6.43
N MET A 25 13.08 -2.08 5.72
CA MET A 25 14.50 -2.38 5.81
C MET A 25 15.37 -1.32 5.12
N ARG A 26 14.76 -0.44 4.32
CA ARG A 26 15.47 0.59 3.53
C ARG A 26 16.61 -0.01 2.71
N LYS A 27 16.30 -1.12 2.03
CA LYS A 27 17.22 -1.85 1.14
C LYS A 27 16.73 -1.81 -0.31
N PRO A 28 17.62 -1.93 -1.31
CA PRO A 28 17.24 -1.92 -2.72
C PRO A 28 16.25 -3.02 -3.11
N MET A 29 15.39 -2.71 -4.08
CA MET A 29 14.42 -3.63 -4.65
C MET A 29 14.43 -3.55 -6.19
N LEU A 30 14.19 -4.69 -6.85
CA LEU A 30 13.97 -4.79 -8.28
C LEU A 30 12.64 -5.48 -8.56
N PHE A 31 11.92 -4.98 -9.56
CA PHE A 31 10.59 -5.45 -9.90
C PHE A 31 10.59 -6.16 -11.24
N PHE A 32 10.40 -7.48 -11.25
CA PHE A 32 10.37 -8.26 -12.49
C PHE A 32 8.94 -8.45 -12.99
N ALA A 33 8.46 -7.48 -13.78
CA ALA A 33 7.08 -7.37 -14.24
C ALA A 33 6.89 -7.86 -15.69
N PHE A 34 7.38 -9.07 -16.01
CA PHE A 34 7.42 -9.60 -17.38
C PHE A 34 6.06 -9.71 -18.07
N ASP A 35 4.98 -9.84 -17.31
CA ASP A 35 3.61 -10.03 -17.77
C ASP A 35 2.67 -8.88 -17.39
N LYS A 36 3.20 -7.68 -17.10
CA LYS A 36 2.42 -6.48 -16.66
C LYS A 36 1.12 -6.28 -17.41
N ILE A 37 1.14 -6.41 -18.74
CA ILE A 37 -0.07 -6.24 -19.57
C ILE A 37 -1.12 -7.29 -19.22
N GLN A 38 -0.74 -8.57 -19.19
CA GLN A 38 -1.65 -9.68 -18.89
C GLN A 38 -2.18 -9.60 -17.46
N TYR A 39 -1.31 -9.25 -16.51
CA TYR A 39 -1.68 -9.06 -15.12
C TYR A 39 -2.68 -7.91 -14.95
N SER A 40 -2.45 -6.77 -15.62
CA SER A 40 -3.35 -5.60 -15.61
C SER A 40 -4.77 -5.96 -16.08
N PHE A 41 -4.91 -6.74 -17.14
CA PHE A 41 -6.22 -7.13 -17.65
C PHE A 41 -7.03 -8.02 -16.70
N SER A 42 -6.35 -8.84 -15.88
CA SER A 42 -7.02 -9.81 -14.99
C SER A 42 -7.34 -9.26 -13.61
N ARG A 43 -6.44 -8.44 -13.04
CA ARG A 43 -6.52 -7.94 -11.65
C ARG A 43 -6.85 -6.45 -11.58
N GLY A 44 -6.59 -5.70 -12.65
CA GLY A 44 -6.61 -4.25 -12.65
C GLY A 44 -5.44 -3.66 -11.86
N PHE A 45 -4.94 -2.51 -12.29
CA PHE A 45 -4.07 -1.67 -11.48
C PHE A 45 -4.82 -0.41 -11.06
N HIS A 46 -4.82 -0.11 -9.76
CA HIS A 46 -5.44 1.12 -9.23
C HIS A 46 -4.60 2.38 -9.50
N ARG A 47 -3.31 2.24 -9.81
CA ARG A 47 -2.33 3.29 -10.12
C ARG A 47 -1.31 2.77 -11.14
N ASP A 48 -0.53 3.66 -11.75
CA ASP A 48 0.58 3.19 -12.58
C ASP A 48 1.55 2.38 -11.72
N TYR A 49 1.86 1.17 -12.17
CA TYR A 49 2.61 0.20 -11.38
C TYR A 49 4.04 0.69 -11.11
N GLU A 50 4.62 1.39 -12.06
CA GLU A 50 5.95 2.00 -11.99
C GLU A 50 6.04 3.11 -10.95
N GLU A 51 4.93 3.80 -10.69
CA GLU A 51 4.85 4.82 -9.63
C GLU A 51 4.61 4.19 -8.26
N ALA A 52 4.01 3.00 -8.21
CA ALA A 52 3.73 2.28 -6.99
C ALA A 52 4.90 1.42 -6.52
N ALA A 53 5.78 0.99 -7.43
CA ALA A 53 6.91 0.13 -7.12
C ALA A 53 8.05 0.90 -6.41
N PRO A 54 8.46 0.51 -5.19
CA PRO A 54 9.62 1.09 -4.50
C PRO A 54 10.96 0.61 -5.06
N GLY A 55 11.21 0.82 -6.35
CA GLY A 55 12.45 0.45 -7.03
C GLY A 55 12.28 0.31 -8.53
N LYS A 56 13.36 -0.05 -9.21
CA LYS A 56 13.39 -0.15 -10.66
C LYS A 56 12.51 -1.30 -11.18
N VAL A 57 11.67 -0.99 -12.17
CA VAL A 57 10.83 -1.98 -12.87
C VAL A 57 11.54 -2.48 -14.12
N CYS A 58 11.67 -3.80 -14.21
CA CYS A 58 12.27 -4.52 -15.30
C CYS A 58 11.25 -5.48 -15.92
N TYR A 59 11.19 -5.50 -17.24
CA TYR A 59 10.27 -6.30 -18.04
C TYR A 59 10.96 -7.54 -18.63
N THR A 60 12.29 -7.57 -18.62
CA THR A 60 13.08 -8.68 -19.15
C THR A 60 14.18 -9.08 -18.18
N PHE A 61 14.63 -10.33 -18.27
CA PHE A 61 15.76 -10.82 -17.48
C PHE A 61 17.05 -10.02 -17.77
N ALA A 62 17.26 -9.59 -19.01
CA ALA A 62 18.41 -8.76 -19.38
C ALA A 62 18.41 -7.43 -18.61
N GLN A 63 17.25 -6.78 -18.46
CA GLN A 63 17.13 -5.55 -17.69
C GLN A 63 17.44 -5.74 -16.19
N ILE A 64 17.08 -6.90 -15.61
CA ILE A 64 17.47 -7.25 -14.24
C ILE A 64 19.00 -7.36 -14.14
N MET A 65 19.63 -8.05 -15.09
CA MET A 65 21.09 -8.22 -15.11
C MET A 65 21.81 -6.86 -15.25
N ASP A 66 21.35 -6.01 -16.17
CA ASP A 66 21.89 -4.67 -16.38
C ASP A 66 21.76 -3.82 -15.10
N ALA A 67 20.61 -3.89 -14.43
CA ALA A 67 20.36 -3.17 -13.19
C ALA A 67 21.27 -3.65 -12.05
N LEU A 68 21.52 -4.95 -11.93
CA LEU A 68 22.44 -5.53 -10.94
C LEU A 68 23.90 -5.14 -11.22
N GLU A 69 24.33 -5.18 -12.48
CA GLU A 69 25.70 -4.82 -12.88
C GLU A 69 25.99 -3.33 -12.66
N GLN A 70 25.04 -2.47 -13.04
CA GLN A 70 25.17 -1.01 -12.90
C GLN A 70 24.80 -0.51 -11.50
N LYS A 71 24.23 -1.38 -10.66
CA LYS A 71 23.64 -1.04 -9.35
C LYS A 71 22.57 0.07 -9.45
N ASP A 72 21.83 0.05 -10.55
CA ASP A 72 20.74 1.00 -10.81
C ASP A 72 19.43 0.41 -10.30
N TYR A 73 19.11 0.72 -9.05
CA TYR A 73 17.92 0.20 -8.35
C TYR A 73 16.80 1.23 -8.19
N GLU A 74 17.02 2.48 -8.61
CA GLU A 74 16.10 3.60 -8.34
C GLU A 74 15.78 3.70 -6.83
N TYR A 75 16.82 3.61 -5.98
CA TYR A 75 16.69 3.48 -4.52
C TYR A 75 15.91 4.64 -3.87
N GLU A 76 15.95 5.83 -4.45
CA GLU A 76 15.17 6.99 -4.00
C GLU A 76 13.66 6.72 -3.92
N LYS A 77 13.15 5.78 -4.71
CA LYS A 77 11.74 5.35 -4.64
C LYS A 77 11.40 4.63 -3.35
N VAL A 78 12.35 3.96 -2.71
CA VAL A 78 12.15 3.27 -1.43
C VAL A 78 11.79 4.26 -0.34
N GLU A 79 12.55 5.34 -0.22
CA GLU A 79 12.32 6.39 0.78
C GLU A 79 10.95 7.05 0.59
N GLN A 80 10.64 7.45 -0.64
CA GLN A 80 9.33 8.04 -0.97
C GLN A 80 8.17 7.08 -0.68
N TYR A 81 8.39 5.78 -0.89
CA TYR A 81 7.38 4.78 -0.61
C TYR A 81 7.12 4.61 0.88
N VAL A 82 8.17 4.60 1.71
CA VAL A 82 8.03 4.53 3.17
C VAL A 82 7.24 5.74 3.68
N ASP A 83 7.63 6.94 3.28
CA ASP A 83 6.97 8.18 3.71
C ASP A 83 5.49 8.23 3.30
N LYS A 84 5.14 7.65 2.15
CA LYS A 84 3.78 7.67 1.60
C LYS A 84 2.85 6.63 2.22
N HIS A 85 3.38 5.49 2.69
CA HIS A 85 2.57 4.34 3.09
C HIS A 85 2.60 4.03 4.59
N PHE A 86 3.50 4.65 5.36
CA PHE A 86 3.62 4.40 6.79
C PHE A 86 3.48 5.69 7.61
N ASP A 87 2.36 5.80 8.35
CA ASP A 87 2.16 6.87 9.33
C ASP A 87 2.97 6.64 10.61
N TYR A 88 3.19 5.37 10.97
CA TYR A 88 3.86 4.96 12.20
C TYR A 88 4.80 3.78 11.95
N ILE A 89 6.07 3.93 12.34
CA ILE A 89 7.12 2.89 12.27
C ILE A 89 7.74 2.61 13.65
N ASP A 90 7.03 2.95 14.71
CA ASP A 90 7.52 2.98 16.09
C ASP A 90 7.47 1.62 16.82
N SER A 91 7.11 0.53 16.13
CA SER A 91 6.96 -0.83 16.68
C SER A 91 5.88 -1.04 17.76
N HIS A 92 5.04 -0.06 18.06
CA HIS A 92 3.97 -0.17 19.09
C HIS A 92 2.59 -0.46 18.49
N ALA A 93 2.52 -1.08 17.31
CA ALA A 93 1.25 -1.34 16.63
C ALA A 93 0.34 -2.27 17.43
N SER A 94 0.89 -3.35 18.01
CA SER A 94 0.13 -4.28 18.85
C SER A 94 -0.35 -3.62 20.13
N ASP A 95 0.50 -2.83 20.79
CA ASP A 95 0.13 -2.10 22.01
C ASP A 95 -1.03 -1.14 21.75
N ARG A 96 -0.99 -0.37 20.66
CA ARG A 96 -2.11 0.49 20.25
C ARG A 96 -3.41 -0.29 20.09
N VAL A 97 -3.37 -1.44 19.43
CA VAL A 97 -4.57 -2.27 19.23
C VAL A 97 -5.11 -2.79 20.56
N ILE A 98 -4.24 -3.24 21.47
CA ILE A 98 -4.60 -3.68 22.81
C ILE A 98 -5.25 -2.52 23.59
N ASP A 99 -4.59 -1.37 23.63
CA ASP A 99 -5.08 -0.18 24.32
C ASP A 99 -6.45 0.25 23.80
N TRP A 100 -6.61 0.33 22.48
CA TRP A 100 -7.82 0.86 21.88
C TRP A 100 -9.00 -0.11 21.99
N ILE A 101 -8.79 -1.40 21.72
CA ILE A 101 -9.88 -2.38 21.61
C ILE A 101 -10.13 -3.07 22.95
N LEU A 102 -9.09 -3.59 23.59
CA LEU A 102 -9.25 -4.40 24.80
C LEU A 102 -9.37 -3.56 26.06
N LEU A 103 -8.62 -2.46 26.15
CA LEU A 103 -8.62 -1.57 27.31
C LEU A 103 -9.58 -0.38 27.15
N GLY A 104 -10.13 -0.16 25.95
CA GLY A 104 -11.07 0.93 25.67
C GLY A 104 -10.45 2.33 25.64
N ASN A 105 -9.13 2.42 25.61
CA ASN A 105 -8.36 3.66 25.62
C ASN A 105 -8.21 4.25 24.21
N ILE A 106 -9.33 4.39 23.48
CA ILE A 106 -9.33 4.94 22.12
C ILE A 106 -9.00 6.44 22.16
N PRO A 107 -8.08 6.96 21.33
CA PRO A 107 -7.76 8.39 21.24
C PRO A 107 -9.00 9.27 20.99
N GLU A 108 -9.04 10.45 21.62
CA GLU A 108 -10.21 11.33 21.56
C GLU A 108 -10.60 11.76 20.13
N ASP A 109 -9.61 11.98 19.26
CA ASP A 109 -9.81 12.37 17.88
C ASP A 109 -10.48 11.25 17.08
N ILE A 110 -10.07 9.99 17.30
CA ILE A 110 -10.70 8.81 16.71
C ILE A 110 -12.12 8.67 17.24
N GLN A 111 -12.34 8.82 18.54
CA GLN A 111 -13.70 8.79 19.11
C GLN A 111 -14.61 9.88 18.51
N LYS A 112 -14.09 11.09 18.30
CA LYS A 112 -14.83 12.19 17.66
C LYS A 112 -15.22 11.82 16.22
N LYS A 113 -14.31 11.23 15.45
CA LYS A 113 -14.58 10.75 14.08
C LYS A 113 -15.63 9.65 14.07
N LEU A 114 -15.54 8.67 14.96
CA LEU A 114 -16.52 7.58 15.07
C LEU A 114 -17.92 8.10 15.37
N ARG A 115 -18.06 9.01 16.34
CA ARG A 115 -19.35 9.66 16.65
C ARG A 115 -19.91 10.45 15.46
N HIS A 116 -19.05 11.04 14.64
CA HIS A 116 -19.48 11.74 13.43
C HIS A 116 -20.00 10.75 12.37
N ILE A 117 -19.28 9.67 12.11
CA ILE A 117 -19.68 8.62 11.18
C ILE A 117 -21.00 7.97 11.63
N GLU A 118 -21.17 7.69 12.92
CA GLU A 118 -22.45 7.16 13.45
C GLU A 118 -23.63 8.10 13.16
N LYS A 119 -23.44 9.41 13.34
CA LYS A 119 -24.49 10.40 13.01
C LYS A 119 -24.80 10.43 11.52
N VAL A 120 -23.80 10.28 10.65
CA VAL A 120 -24.01 10.19 9.20
C VAL A 120 -24.77 8.91 8.86
N ASN A 121 -24.34 7.77 9.40
CA ASN A 121 -24.94 6.47 9.14
C ASN A 121 -26.40 6.39 9.62
N GLN A 122 -26.75 7.04 10.73
CA GLN A 122 -28.13 7.14 11.18
C GLN A 122 -29.02 7.99 10.25
N ARG A 123 -28.43 8.91 9.48
CA ARG A 123 -29.15 9.75 8.49
C ARG A 123 -29.27 9.10 7.13
N LEU A 124 -28.38 8.16 6.76
CA LEU A 124 -28.41 7.49 5.45
C LEU A 124 -29.77 6.85 5.11
N PRO A 125 -30.47 6.15 6.02
CA PRO A 125 -31.79 5.57 5.72
C PRO A 125 -32.93 6.61 5.60
N LEU A 126 -32.69 7.85 6.04
CA LEU A 126 -33.66 8.94 5.98
C LEU A 126 -33.51 9.79 4.71
N LEU A 127 -32.46 9.57 3.93
CA LEU A 127 -32.27 10.23 2.63
C LEU A 127 -33.15 9.55 1.59
N ASN A 128 -34.02 10.33 0.96
CA ASN A 128 -34.85 9.85 -0.14
C ASN A 128 -34.09 9.99 -1.47
N PHE A 129 -33.70 8.87 -2.07
CA PHE A 129 -33.01 8.83 -3.36
C PHE A 129 -33.96 8.83 -4.56
N SER A 130 -35.28 8.87 -4.36
CA SER A 130 -36.27 8.83 -5.44
C SER A 130 -36.19 10.02 -6.41
N ALA A 131 -35.61 11.15 -5.97
CA ALA A 131 -35.43 12.34 -6.81
C ALA A 131 -34.33 12.20 -7.88
N LEU A 132 -33.43 11.21 -7.76
CA LEU A 132 -32.36 10.96 -8.73
C LEU A 132 -32.79 9.99 -9.84
N GLU A 133 -33.79 9.14 -9.59
CA GLU A 133 -34.31 8.19 -10.59
C GLU A 133 -35.21 8.86 -11.65
N GLU A 134 -35.73 10.06 -11.38
CA GLU A 134 -36.55 10.83 -12.32
C GLU A 134 -35.71 11.60 -13.37
N GLU A 135 -34.46 11.98 -13.04
CA GLU A 135 -33.56 12.66 -13.99
C GLU A 135 -32.88 11.70 -14.98
N GLU A 136 -32.66 10.42 -14.63
CA GLU A 136 -32.09 9.43 -15.57
C GLU A 136 -33.12 8.84 -16.55
N ARG A 137 -34.41 9.14 -16.36
CA ARG A 137 -35.52 8.68 -17.23
C ARG A 137 -36.05 9.76 -18.18
N SER A 138 -35.46 10.95 -18.19
CA SER A 138 -35.80 12.04 -19.12
C SER A 138 -34.70 12.31 -20.14
#